data_AF-A0A1A9F5Q3-F1
#
_entry.id   AF-A0A1A9F5Q3-F1
#
_cell.length_a   1.000
_cell.length_b   1.000
_cell.length_c   1.000
_cell.angle_alpha   90.00
_cell.angle_beta   90.00
_cell.angle_gamma   90.00
#
_symmetry.space_group_name_H-M   'P 1'
#
loop_
_entity.id
_entity.type
_entity.pdbx_description
1 polymer ?
#
loop_
_entity_poly.entity_id
_entity_poly.type
_entity_poly.pdbx_seq_one_letter_code
_entity_poly.pdbx_strand_id
1 'polypeptide(L)'
;MTMKDDVALVYQITSINRAWKRAREQWGEDSAIALMLRERKSSLQARLVRDSPDAVYLRSDTDNTDGEPLYSVRLKSQVQLPNGVTRSDAEHMPVRLAQELFSPAELAGIVK
;
A
#
# COMPACT_ATOMS: atom_id res chain seq x y z
N MET A 1 1.97 16.97 5.14
CA MET A 1 0.64 16.67 4.57
C MET A 1 -0.43 16.89 5.63
N THR A 2 -1.69 17.22 5.30
CA THR A 2 -2.76 17.27 6.32
C THR A 2 -3.42 15.90 6.49
N MET A 3 -4.06 15.63 7.64
CA MET A 3 -4.82 14.39 7.85
C MET A 3 -5.89 14.16 6.76
N LYS A 4 -6.47 15.24 6.22
CA LYS A 4 -7.46 15.17 5.13
C LYS A 4 -6.82 14.67 3.83
N ASP A 5 -5.59 15.08 3.55
CA ASP A 5 -4.84 14.65 2.37
C ASP A 5 -4.44 13.16 2.49
N ASP A 6 -4.04 12.73 3.68
CA ASP A 6 -3.75 11.31 3.97
C ASP A 6 -4.99 10.43 3.73
N VAL A 7 -6.16 10.85 4.22
CA VAL A 7 -7.44 10.14 4.00
C VAL A 7 -7.74 10.01 2.51
N ALA A 8 -7.55 11.09 1.74
CA ALA A 8 -7.77 11.08 0.30
C ALA A 8 -6.79 10.11 -0.41
N LEU A 9 -5.52 10.10 0.00
CA LEU A 9 -4.50 9.21 -0.56
C LEU A 9 -4.76 7.74 -0.21
N VAL A 10 -5.14 7.41 1.04
CA VAL A 10 -5.55 6.05 1.44
C VAL A 10 -6.77 5.60 0.66
N TYR A 11 -7.74 6.49 0.42
CA TYR A 11 -8.90 6.18 -0.39
C TYR A 11 -8.53 5.88 -1.85
N GLN A 12 -7.61 6.64 -2.42
CA GLN A 12 -7.07 6.39 -3.76
C GLN A 12 -6.36 5.04 -3.84
N ILE A 13 -5.46 4.75 -2.89
CA ILE A 13 -4.74 3.46 -2.80
C ILE A 13 -5.72 2.29 -2.73
N THR A 14 -6.73 2.38 -1.86
CA THR A 14 -7.77 1.35 -1.70
C THR A 14 -8.53 1.13 -3.00
N SER A 15 -8.85 2.21 -3.71
CA SER A 15 -9.59 2.16 -4.98
C SER A 15 -8.78 1.51 -6.10
N ILE A 16 -7.49 1.86 -6.22
CA ILE A 16 -6.58 1.22 -7.20
C ILE A 16 -6.36 -0.26 -6.84
N ASN A 17 -6.24 -0.62 -5.57
CA ASN A 17 -6.12 -2.02 -5.15
C ASN A 17 -7.35 -2.85 -5.53
N ARG A 18 -8.55 -2.29 -5.42
CA ARG A 18 -9.79 -2.95 -5.90
C ARG A 18 -9.74 -3.15 -7.41
N ALA A 19 -9.34 -2.13 -8.17
CA ALA A 19 -9.18 -2.24 -9.62
C ALA A 19 -8.14 -3.31 -9.99
N TRP A 20 -7.00 -3.37 -9.29
CA TRP A 20 -5.97 -4.40 -9.47
C TRP A 20 -6.54 -5.81 -9.23
N LYS A 21 -7.27 -6.03 -8.13
CA LYS A 21 -7.91 -7.33 -7.84
C LYS A 21 -8.84 -7.78 -8.97
N ARG A 22 -9.68 -6.86 -9.47
CA ARG A 22 -10.56 -7.12 -10.62
C ARG A 22 -9.79 -7.41 -11.90
N ALA A 23 -8.74 -6.65 -12.16
CA ALA A 23 -7.91 -6.85 -13.34
C ALA A 23 -7.19 -8.20 -13.32
N ARG A 24 -6.66 -8.59 -12.15
CA ARG A 24 -6.06 -9.91 -11.94
C ARG A 24 -7.07 -11.04 -12.14
N GLU A 25 -8.27 -10.91 -11.59
CA GLU A 25 -9.36 -11.89 -11.77
C GLU A 25 -9.76 -12.06 -13.24
N GLN A 26 -9.80 -10.95 -14.00
CA GLN A 26 -10.32 -10.96 -15.38
C GLN A 26 -9.27 -11.30 -16.43
N TRP A 27 -8.03 -10.83 -16.27
CA TRP A 27 -6.98 -10.93 -17.29
C TRP A 27 -5.71 -11.67 -16.81
N GLY A 28 -5.68 -12.12 -15.55
CA GLY A 28 -4.52 -12.76 -14.95
C GLY A 28 -3.55 -11.78 -14.28
N GLU A 29 -2.74 -12.29 -13.36
CA GLU A 29 -1.80 -11.51 -12.55
C GLU A 29 -0.69 -10.85 -13.36
N ASP A 30 -0.23 -11.53 -14.41
CA ASP A 30 0.84 -11.05 -15.30
C ASP A 30 0.32 -10.18 -16.45
N SER A 31 -0.97 -9.85 -16.48
CA SER A 31 -1.50 -8.95 -17.49
C SER A 31 -0.94 -7.53 -17.31
N ALA A 32 -0.67 -6.84 -18.42
CA ALA A 32 -0.11 -5.48 -18.40
C ALA A 32 -0.93 -4.52 -17.51
N ILE A 33 -2.26 -4.65 -17.51
CA ILE A 33 -3.14 -3.82 -16.69
C ILE A 33 -3.04 -4.17 -15.20
N ALA A 34 -2.94 -5.44 -14.83
CA ALA A 34 -2.76 -5.84 -13.44
C ALA A 34 -1.39 -5.36 -12.91
N LEU A 35 -0.33 -5.53 -13.71
CA LEU A 35 1.01 -5.06 -13.37
C LEU A 35 1.04 -3.53 -13.16
N MET A 36 0.51 -2.77 -14.12
CA MET A 36 0.44 -1.30 -14.03
C MET A 36 -0.35 -0.83 -12.80
N LEU A 37 -1.48 -1.46 -12.48
CA LEU A 37 -2.29 -1.09 -11.31
C LEU A 37 -1.58 -1.43 -10.00
N ARG A 38 -0.87 -2.57 -9.92
CA ARG A 38 -0.03 -2.94 -8.77
C ARG A 38 1.07 -1.91 -8.54
N GLU A 39 1.81 -1.57 -9.59
CA GLU A 39 2.88 -0.57 -9.53
C GLU A 39 2.35 0.81 -9.14
N ARG A 40 1.21 1.22 -9.72
CA ARG A 40 0.58 2.49 -9.35
C ARG A 40 0.17 2.51 -7.89
N LYS A 41 -0.46 1.45 -7.38
CA LYS A 41 -0.79 1.29 -5.96
C LYS A 41 0.46 1.44 -5.10
N SER A 42 1.53 0.70 -5.43
CA SER A 42 2.76 0.71 -4.66
C SER A 42 3.46 2.08 -4.68
N SER A 43 3.43 2.80 -5.80
CA SER A 43 3.95 4.17 -5.86
C SER A 43 3.20 5.14 -4.95
N LEU A 44 1.87 5.01 -4.84
CA LEU A 44 1.04 5.84 -3.97
C LEU A 44 1.25 5.49 -2.49
N GLN A 45 1.42 4.20 -2.18
CA GLN A 45 1.81 3.75 -0.85
C GLN A 45 3.17 4.31 -0.45
N ALA A 46 4.16 4.30 -1.35
CA ALA A 46 5.47 4.87 -1.08
C ALA A 46 5.42 6.38 -0.83
N ARG A 47 4.60 7.10 -1.61
CA ARG A 47 4.30 8.51 -1.36
C ARG A 47 3.69 8.72 0.03
N LEU A 48 2.69 7.95 0.41
CA LEU A 48 2.03 8.07 1.71
C LEU A 48 3.03 7.91 2.87
N VAL A 49 3.94 6.93 2.78
CA VAL A 49 4.97 6.71 3.80
C VAL A 49 5.92 7.91 3.91
N ARG A 50 6.33 8.51 2.79
CA ARG A 50 7.26 9.66 2.77
C ARG A 50 6.61 10.96 3.21
N ASP A 51 5.37 11.19 2.81
CA ASP A 51 4.65 12.44 3.09
C ASP A 51 4.15 12.48 4.56
N SER A 52 4.01 11.31 5.20
CA SER A 52 3.47 11.14 6.56
C SER A 52 4.25 10.10 7.40
N PRO A 53 5.57 10.28 7.59
CA PRO A 53 6.46 9.28 8.23
C PRO A 53 6.12 9.03 9.71
N ASP A 54 5.48 10.00 10.38
CA ASP A 54 5.05 9.87 11.77
C ASP A 54 3.70 9.15 11.91
N ALA A 55 2.96 8.95 10.83
CA ALA A 55 1.63 8.35 10.86
C ALA A 55 1.58 6.96 10.20
N VAL A 56 2.60 6.59 9.42
CA VAL A 56 2.58 5.39 8.57
C VAL A 56 3.88 4.60 8.71
N TYR A 57 3.79 3.27 8.67
CA TYR A 57 4.95 2.37 8.73
C TYR A 57 4.68 1.08 7.95
N LEU A 58 5.73 0.33 7.65
CA LEU A 58 5.62 -1.00 7.03
C LEU A 58 5.70 -2.08 8.11
N ARG A 59 4.80 -3.06 8.05
CA ARG A 59 4.83 -4.24 8.93
C ARG A 59 4.83 -5.50 8.09
N SER A 60 5.73 -6.43 8.34
CA SER A 60 5.73 -7.74 7.65
C SER A 60 4.38 -8.44 7.85
N ASP A 61 3.81 -8.94 6.75
CA ASP A 61 2.62 -9.77 6.78
C ASP A 61 3.04 -11.23 6.99
N THR A 62 2.92 -11.71 8.23
CA THR A 62 3.28 -13.07 8.62
C THR A 62 2.19 -14.09 8.33
N ASP A 63 0.97 -13.62 8.03
CA ASP A 63 -0.18 -14.49 7.78
C ASP A 63 -0.21 -14.95 6.31
N ASN A 64 0.50 -14.24 5.43
CA ASN A 64 0.70 -14.66 4.05
C ASN A 64 1.81 -15.71 3.95
N THR A 65 1.45 -16.98 4.16
CA THR A 65 2.39 -18.12 4.09
C THR A 65 2.61 -18.63 2.66
N ASP A 66 1.72 -18.31 1.74
CA ASP A 66 1.77 -18.72 0.34
C ASP A 66 1.98 -17.50 -0.58
N GLY A 67 2.90 -17.61 -1.54
CA GLY A 67 3.20 -16.56 -2.52
C GLY A 67 4.39 -15.66 -2.15
N GLU A 68 4.41 -14.44 -2.69
CA GLU A 68 5.51 -13.49 -2.44
C GLU A 68 5.40 -12.83 -1.05
N PRO A 69 6.53 -12.53 -0.37
CA PRO A 69 6.50 -11.81 0.90
C PRO A 69 5.85 -10.42 0.75
N LEU A 70 5.02 -10.05 1.72
CA LEU A 70 4.28 -8.78 1.73
C LEU A 70 4.60 -7.94 2.97
N TYR A 71 4.57 -6.63 2.81
CA TYR A 71 4.39 -5.66 3.87
C TYR A 71 2.94 -5.15 3.88
N SER A 72 2.35 -5.02 5.06
CA SER A 72 1.16 -4.19 5.28
C SER A 72 1.58 -2.75 5.50
N VAL A 73 1.03 -1.80 4.73
CA VAL A 73 1.28 -0.37 4.92
C VAL A 73 0.36 0.11 6.05
N ARG A 74 0.85 0.14 7.28
CA ARG A 74 0.04 0.37 8.49
C ARG A 74 -0.12 1.84 8.80
N LEU A 75 -1.31 2.21 9.27
CA LEU A 75 -1.62 3.52 9.82
C LEU A 75 -1.54 3.44 11.35
N LYS A 76 -0.85 4.39 12.00
CA LYS A 76 -0.78 4.43 13.47
C LYS A 76 -2.13 4.74 14.12
N SER A 77 -2.99 5.48 13.42
CA SER A 77 -4.36 5.78 13.80
C SER A 77 -5.31 5.34 12.69
N GLN A 78 -6.50 4.85 13.06
CA GLN A 78 -7.52 4.53 12.09
C GLN A 78 -8.02 5.78 11.36
N VAL A 79 -8.37 5.62 10.09
CA VAL A 79 -8.95 6.68 9.27
C VAL A 79 -10.30 6.24 8.71
N GLN A 80 -11.26 7.15 8.66
CA GLN A 80 -12.54 6.92 7.98
C GLN A 80 -12.47 7.46 6.55
N LEU A 81 -12.75 6.59 5.58
CA LEU A 81 -12.72 6.94 4.16
C LEU A 81 -14.04 7.61 3.72
N PRO A 82 -14.06 8.32 2.57
CA PRO A 82 -15.26 8.98 2.06
C PRO A 82 -16.46 8.04 1.81
N ASN A 83 -16.21 6.74 1.63
CA ASN A 83 -17.26 5.73 1.48
C ASN A 83 -17.74 5.13 2.81
N GLY A 84 -17.38 5.73 3.94
CA GLY A 84 -17.77 5.30 5.29
C GLY A 84 -16.93 4.16 5.88
N VAL A 85 -16.02 3.55 5.11
CA VAL A 85 -15.18 2.44 5.58
C VAL A 85 -14.04 2.95 6.44
N THR A 86 -13.86 2.36 7.62
CA THR A 86 -12.70 2.61 8.48
C THR A 86 -11.54 1.70 8.10
N ARG A 87 -10.32 2.25 8.06
CA ARG A 87 -9.09 1.53 7.74
C ARG A 87 -8.03 1.73 8.80
N SER A 88 -7.25 0.69 9.06
CA SER A 88 -6.02 0.72 9.87
C SER A 88 -4.76 0.51 9.02
N ASP A 89 -4.93 0.39 7.71
CA ASP A 89 -3.87 0.10 6.74
C ASP A 89 -4.22 0.72 5.37
N ALA A 90 -3.19 0.94 4.56
CA ALA A 90 -3.27 1.35 3.17
C ALA A 90 -2.89 0.19 2.24
N GLU A 91 -3.42 -1.01 2.49
CA GLU A 91 -3.21 -2.24 1.73
C GLU A 91 -1.80 -2.84 1.83
N HIS A 92 -1.67 -4.08 1.32
CA HIS A 92 -0.38 -4.77 1.22
C HIS A 92 0.44 -4.33 0.01
N MET A 93 1.76 -4.33 0.19
CA MET A 93 2.80 -4.06 -0.80
C MET A 93 3.78 -5.25 -0.85
N PRO A 94 4.14 -5.75 -2.04
CA PRO A 94 5.22 -6.72 -2.17
C PRO A 94 6.55 -6.22 -1.61
N VAL A 95 7.26 -7.06 -0.86
CA VAL A 95 8.58 -6.71 -0.30
C VAL A 95 9.55 -6.31 -1.41
N ARG A 96 9.53 -7.00 -2.56
CA ARG A 96 10.32 -6.64 -3.74
C ARG A 96 10.04 -5.22 -4.22
N LEU A 97 8.77 -4.82 -4.33
CA LEU A 97 8.41 -3.45 -4.74
C LEU A 97 8.82 -2.42 -3.68
N ALA A 98 8.76 -2.77 -2.39
CA ALA A 98 9.29 -1.89 -1.34
C ALA A 98 10.81 -1.68 -1.50
N GLN A 99 11.56 -2.74 -1.81
CA GLN A 99 13.00 -2.67 -2.07
C GLN A 99 13.35 -1.90 -3.35
N GLU A 100 12.46 -1.86 -4.34
CA GLU A 100 12.61 -1.04 -5.54
C GLU A 100 12.26 0.43 -5.30
N LEU A 101 11.27 0.71 -4.45
CA LEU A 101 10.74 2.06 -4.23
C LEU A 101 11.45 2.83 -3.12
N PHE A 102 12.09 2.15 -2.18
CA PHE A 102 12.77 2.74 -1.03
C PHE A 102 14.24 2.34 -0.98
N SER A 103 15.08 3.26 -0.55
CA SER A 103 16.46 2.93 -0.21
C SER A 103 16.53 2.02 1.02
N PRO A 104 17.63 1.25 1.20
CA PRO A 104 17.83 0.44 2.40
C PRO A 104 17.76 1.25 3.70
N ALA A 105 18.23 2.50 3.69
CA ALA A 105 18.18 3.41 4.84
C ALA A 105 16.75 3.84 5.18
N GLU A 106 15.93 4.16 4.17
CA GLU A 106 14.49 4.42 4.37
C GLU A 106 13.81 3.19 4.96
N LEU A 107 14.03 2.00 4.39
CA LEU A 107 13.44 0.74 4.86
C LEU A 107 13.76 0.46 6.34
N ALA A 108 15.01 0.65 6.76
CA ALA A 108 15.41 0.48 8.16
C ALA A 108 14.66 1.44 9.11
N GLY A 109 14.27 2.63 8.62
CA GLY A 109 13.50 3.62 9.38
C GLY A 109 12.00 3.34 9.44
N ILE A 110 11.41 2.81 8.35
CA ILE A 110 9.96 2.67 8.19
C ILE A 110 9.41 1.28 8.50
N VAL A 111 10.22 0.22 8.44
CA VAL A 111 9.80 -1.14 8.81
C VAL A 111 9.78 -1.28 10.33
N LYS A 112 8.69 -1.82 10.89
CA LYS A 112 8.48 -2.05 12.33
C LYS A 112 7.93 -3.45 12.61
#